data_AF-A0A3A1YUF2-F1
#
_entry.id   AF-A0A3A1YUF2-F1
#
_cell.length_a   1.000
_cell.length_b   1.000
_cell.length_c   1.000
_cell.angle_alpha   90.00
_cell.angle_beta   90.00
_cell.angle_gamma   90.00
#
_symmetry.space_group_name_H-M   'P 1'
#
loop_
_entity.id
_entity.type
_entity.pdbx_description
1 polymer ?
#
loop_
_entity_poly.entity_id
_entity_poly.type
_entity_poly.pdbx_seq_one_letter_code
_entity_poly.pdbx_strand_id
1 'polypeptide(L)'
;MSAADQNLKYRLTNESRQTLGVTVYRIQALRDIEIDLPGVRRRVRAGELGGFVMSERNLSQTGQAWVADQALVIQHAHVGDDALLEDKAVARNWAQVQGKSRICGQTHIAERLQIKDLILLRGDWSRPEDIKAYREFSLLSNRYVRANASRLARLAMTHLQSDEALMQWHQNLQNMLPQANWTHNQVAARAQCLESVKALKYDRVEMRKVIEQMRGHLDLAYGSVLRELSKQLASYTKHADLLVDDIALAIRYNRVLDKAGLDEGDFRLMATPEYNGPDVLDADTE
;
A
#
# COMPACT_ATOMS: atom_id res chain seq x y z
N MET A 1 -10.38 -29.10 -25.31
CA MET A 1 -10.47 -27.73 -24.76
C MET A 1 -10.61 -26.78 -25.92
N SER A 2 -11.63 -25.92 -25.90
CA SER A 2 -11.79 -24.90 -26.93
C SER A 2 -10.71 -23.82 -26.75
N ALA A 3 -10.44 -23.01 -27.78
CA ALA A 3 -9.49 -21.90 -27.67
C ALA A 3 -9.86 -20.87 -26.57
N ALA A 4 -11.12 -20.86 -26.09
CA ALA A 4 -11.57 -20.02 -24.99
C ALA A 4 -11.13 -20.53 -23.60
N ASP A 5 -10.82 -21.82 -23.44
CA ASP A 5 -10.44 -22.41 -22.14
C ASP A 5 -8.98 -22.13 -21.75
N GLN A 6 -8.13 -21.69 -22.69
CA GLN A 6 -6.69 -21.57 -22.46
C GLN A 6 -6.30 -20.44 -21.49
N ASN A 7 -7.21 -19.53 -21.17
CA ASN A 7 -6.92 -18.38 -20.31
C ASN A 7 -7.77 -18.31 -19.03
N LEU A 8 -8.56 -19.36 -18.76
CA LEU A 8 -9.35 -19.43 -17.53
C LEU A 8 -8.47 -19.82 -16.35
N LYS A 9 -8.79 -19.28 -15.17
CA LYS A 9 -8.09 -19.61 -13.92
C LYS A 9 -8.58 -20.95 -13.36
N TYR A 10 -9.89 -21.19 -13.43
CA TYR A 10 -10.52 -22.41 -12.92
C TYR A 10 -11.76 -22.78 -13.73
N ARG A 11 -12.24 -24.02 -13.56
CA ARG A 11 -13.53 -24.49 -14.06
C ARG A 11 -14.40 -25.09 -12.96
N LEU A 12 -15.70 -25.12 -13.17
CA LEU A 12 -16.62 -25.94 -12.38
C LEU A 12 -16.53 -27.41 -12.85
N THR A 13 -16.51 -28.34 -11.91
CA THR A 13 -16.50 -29.78 -12.20
C THR A 13 -17.91 -30.38 -12.10
N ASN A 14 -18.04 -31.66 -12.46
CA ASN A 14 -19.29 -32.40 -12.31
C ASN A 14 -19.57 -32.85 -10.86
N GLU A 15 -18.60 -32.71 -9.95
CA GLU A 15 -18.83 -32.95 -8.51
C GLU A 15 -19.71 -31.81 -7.98
N SER A 16 -20.96 -32.14 -7.65
CA SER A 16 -21.95 -31.18 -7.17
C SER A 16 -22.69 -31.70 -5.95
N ARG A 17 -23.21 -30.79 -5.13
CA ARG A 17 -24.06 -31.12 -3.97
C ARG A 17 -25.10 -30.05 -3.71
N GLN A 18 -26.21 -30.45 -3.10
CA GLN A 18 -27.21 -29.55 -2.54
C GLN A 18 -26.77 -29.10 -1.14
N THR A 19 -26.70 -27.79 -0.91
CA THR A 19 -26.31 -27.22 0.38
C THR A 19 -26.95 -25.86 0.54
N LEU A 20 -27.54 -25.58 1.71
CA LEU A 20 -28.21 -24.29 2.01
C LEU A 20 -29.25 -23.88 0.94
N GLY A 21 -29.95 -24.86 0.35
CA GLY A 21 -31.01 -24.64 -0.64
C GLY A 21 -30.51 -24.31 -2.05
N VAL A 22 -29.20 -24.42 -2.32
CA VAL A 22 -28.62 -24.21 -3.66
C VAL A 22 -27.77 -25.40 -4.08
N THR A 23 -27.66 -25.61 -5.40
CA THR A 23 -26.67 -26.54 -5.97
C THR A 23 -25.33 -25.83 -6.09
N VAL A 24 -24.27 -26.49 -5.63
CA VAL A 24 -22.90 -25.99 -5.74
C VAL A 24 -22.01 -26.99 -6.43
N TYR A 25 -20.96 -26.49 -7.08
CA TYR A 25 -20.02 -27.25 -7.89
C TYR A 25 -18.62 -27.07 -7.34
N ARG A 26 -17.87 -28.18 -7.25
CA ARG A 26 -16.45 -28.16 -6.90
C ARG A 26 -15.67 -27.46 -8.00
N ILE A 27 -14.76 -26.57 -7.63
CA ILE A 27 -13.84 -25.91 -8.58
C ILE A 27 -12.57 -26.72 -8.81
N GLN A 28 -11.98 -26.60 -10.00
CA GLN A 28 -10.68 -27.15 -10.33
C GLN A 28 -9.80 -26.09 -10.99
N ALA A 29 -8.56 -25.95 -10.54
CA ALA A 29 -7.58 -25.03 -11.11
C ALA A 29 -7.20 -25.45 -12.54
N LEU A 30 -7.09 -24.50 -13.46
CA LEU A 30 -6.67 -24.73 -14.84
C LEU A 30 -5.23 -24.29 -15.10
N ARG A 31 -4.63 -23.56 -14.16
CA ARG A 31 -3.24 -23.11 -14.13
C ARG A 31 -2.77 -23.01 -12.70
N ASP A 32 -1.47 -22.82 -12.52
CA ASP A 32 -0.91 -22.53 -11.20
C ASP A 32 -1.42 -21.17 -10.69
N ILE A 33 -1.81 -21.12 -9.42
CA ILE A 33 -2.29 -19.91 -8.73
C ILE A 33 -1.41 -19.70 -7.49
N GLU A 34 -0.82 -18.52 -7.38
CA GLU A 34 0.08 -18.18 -6.28
C GLU A 34 -0.70 -17.45 -5.18
N ILE A 35 -0.76 -18.06 -4.01
CA ILE A 35 -1.37 -17.48 -2.82
C ILE A 35 -0.26 -16.87 -1.97
N ASP A 36 -0.22 -15.55 -1.88
CA ASP A 36 0.69 -14.78 -1.00
C ASP A 36 -0.12 -13.83 -0.11
N LEU A 37 -0.54 -14.37 1.04
CA LEU A 37 -1.31 -13.65 2.06
C LEU A 37 -0.55 -13.67 3.40
N PRO A 38 -0.82 -12.73 4.31
CA PRO A 38 -0.18 -12.75 5.63
C PRO A 38 -0.46 -14.08 6.36
N GLY A 39 0.61 -14.79 6.70
CA GLY A 39 0.54 -16.09 7.37
C GLY A 39 0.26 -17.29 6.45
N VAL A 40 0.10 -17.11 5.13
CA VAL A 40 -0.05 -18.22 4.17
C VAL A 40 0.66 -17.90 2.86
N ARG A 41 1.63 -18.76 2.51
CA ARG A 41 2.26 -18.79 1.18
C ARG A 41 2.15 -20.19 0.62
N ARG A 42 1.39 -20.35 -0.47
CA ARG A 42 1.27 -21.64 -1.16
C ARG A 42 0.94 -21.46 -2.63
N ARG A 43 1.27 -22.48 -3.42
CA ARG A 43 0.88 -22.60 -4.82
C ARG A 43 -0.22 -23.65 -4.97
N VAL A 44 -1.34 -23.28 -5.56
CA VAL A 44 -2.35 -24.21 -6.05
C VAL A 44 -1.91 -24.67 -7.43
N ARG A 45 -1.77 -25.98 -7.64
CA ARG A 45 -1.28 -26.51 -8.92
C ARG A 45 -2.40 -26.64 -9.94
N ALA A 46 -2.07 -26.52 -11.22
CA ALA A 46 -3.01 -26.87 -12.28
C ALA A 46 -3.58 -28.29 -12.06
N GLY A 47 -4.90 -28.42 -12.14
CA GLY A 47 -5.64 -29.66 -11.87
C GLY A 47 -6.06 -29.88 -10.41
N GLU A 48 -5.57 -29.08 -9.46
CA GLU A 48 -5.93 -29.18 -8.05
C GLU A 48 -7.39 -28.78 -7.81
N LEU A 49 -8.08 -29.53 -6.94
CA LEU A 49 -9.46 -29.25 -6.56
C LEU A 49 -9.52 -28.24 -5.42
N GLY A 50 -10.47 -27.31 -5.50
CA GLY A 50 -10.73 -26.31 -4.46
C GLY A 50 -11.98 -26.61 -3.64
N GLY A 51 -12.61 -25.56 -3.13
CA GLY A 51 -13.91 -25.61 -2.48
C GLY A 51 -15.07 -25.57 -3.50
N PHE A 52 -16.20 -25.02 -3.08
CA PHE A 52 -17.45 -25.06 -3.83
C PHE A 52 -17.99 -23.67 -4.12
N VAL A 53 -18.49 -23.48 -5.33
CA VAL A 53 -19.19 -22.26 -5.73
C VAL A 53 -20.52 -22.59 -6.40
N MET A 54 -21.51 -21.71 -6.29
CA MET A 54 -22.81 -21.89 -6.97
C MET A 54 -22.70 -21.66 -8.48
N SER A 55 -21.88 -20.70 -8.89
CA SER A 55 -21.66 -20.33 -10.30
C SER A 55 -20.31 -19.64 -10.47
N GLU A 56 -19.85 -19.47 -11.71
CA GLU A 56 -18.62 -18.74 -12.03
C GLU A 56 -18.63 -17.28 -11.56
N ARG A 57 -19.81 -16.70 -11.31
CA ARG A 57 -19.94 -15.33 -10.79
C ARG A 57 -19.42 -15.18 -9.36
N ASN A 58 -19.35 -16.29 -8.61
CA ASN A 58 -19.01 -16.27 -7.19
C ASN A 58 -17.52 -16.18 -6.91
N LEU A 59 -16.66 -16.54 -7.88
CA LEU A 59 -15.21 -16.47 -7.76
C LEU A 59 -14.62 -15.84 -9.03
N SER A 60 -13.87 -14.75 -8.90
CA SER A 60 -13.29 -14.08 -10.06
C SER A 60 -12.37 -14.99 -10.87
N GLN A 61 -12.42 -14.91 -12.20
CA GLN A 61 -11.45 -15.55 -13.09
C GLN A 61 -10.11 -14.78 -13.16
N THR A 62 -10.10 -13.51 -12.73
CA THR A 62 -8.89 -12.67 -12.64
C THR A 62 -8.31 -12.68 -11.22
N GLY A 63 -7.09 -12.17 -11.06
CA GLY A 63 -6.39 -12.16 -9.77
C GLY A 63 -6.05 -13.56 -9.23
N GLN A 64 -5.53 -13.62 -8.01
CA GLN A 64 -5.13 -14.86 -7.33
C GLN A 64 -6.22 -15.44 -6.40
N ALA A 65 -7.42 -14.86 -6.40
CA ALA A 65 -8.50 -15.31 -5.52
C ALA A 65 -8.78 -16.81 -5.66
N TRP A 66 -8.95 -17.50 -4.53
CA TRP A 66 -9.16 -18.94 -4.48
C TRP A 66 -10.12 -19.36 -3.37
N VAL A 67 -10.88 -20.42 -3.63
CA VAL A 67 -11.73 -21.08 -2.63
C VAL A 67 -11.17 -22.49 -2.46
N ALA A 68 -10.73 -22.84 -1.27
CA ALA A 68 -10.09 -24.10 -0.93
C ALA A 68 -10.96 -24.99 -0.02
N ASP A 69 -10.53 -26.23 0.18
CA ASP A 69 -11.08 -27.20 1.14
C ASP A 69 -12.59 -27.45 1.00
N GLN A 70 -13.37 -27.11 2.03
CA GLN A 70 -14.83 -27.21 2.07
C GLN A 70 -15.50 -25.82 2.08
N ALA A 71 -14.74 -24.76 1.79
CA ALA A 71 -15.28 -23.42 1.74
C ALA A 71 -16.32 -23.28 0.63
N LEU A 72 -17.28 -22.38 0.86
CA LEU A 72 -18.51 -22.28 0.09
C LEU A 72 -18.82 -20.84 -0.26
N VAL A 73 -19.00 -20.54 -1.56
CA VAL A 73 -19.41 -19.21 -2.04
C VAL A 73 -20.68 -19.31 -2.88
N ILE A 74 -21.77 -18.74 -2.39
CA ILE A 74 -23.11 -18.97 -2.94
C ILE A 74 -23.92 -17.68 -3.09
N GLN A 75 -25.04 -17.78 -3.81
CA GLN A 75 -25.95 -16.66 -4.07
C GLN A 75 -25.21 -15.51 -4.81
N HIS A 76 -25.35 -14.26 -4.36
CA HIS A 76 -24.65 -13.10 -4.94
C HIS A 76 -23.32 -12.79 -4.25
N ALA A 77 -22.81 -13.69 -3.40
CA ALA A 77 -21.50 -13.49 -2.80
C ALA A 77 -20.40 -13.60 -3.86
N HIS A 78 -19.35 -12.79 -3.73
CA HIS A 78 -18.25 -12.76 -4.68
C HIS A 78 -16.90 -12.68 -3.97
N VAL A 79 -15.95 -13.47 -4.47
CA VAL A 79 -14.56 -13.50 -4.02
C VAL A 79 -13.65 -13.11 -5.18
N GLY A 80 -12.86 -12.06 -5.00
CA GLY A 80 -12.02 -11.47 -6.04
C GLY A 80 -10.65 -11.04 -5.54
N ASP A 81 -9.88 -10.40 -6.43
CA ASP A 81 -8.50 -9.96 -6.21
C ASP A 81 -7.57 -11.12 -5.80
N ASP A 82 -6.98 -11.05 -4.61
CA ASP A 82 -6.07 -12.06 -4.04
C ASP A 82 -6.71 -12.80 -2.84
N ALA A 83 -8.03 -12.70 -2.68
CA ALA A 83 -8.71 -13.22 -1.49
C ALA A 83 -8.75 -14.75 -1.44
N LEU A 84 -8.53 -15.32 -0.26
CA LEU A 84 -8.59 -16.75 0.01
C LEU A 84 -9.73 -17.08 0.97
N LEU A 85 -10.61 -17.99 0.56
CA LEU A 85 -11.56 -18.67 1.44
C LEU A 85 -11.13 -20.13 1.60
N GLU A 86 -11.03 -20.64 2.83
CA GLU A 86 -10.58 -22.01 3.10
C GLU A 86 -11.25 -22.64 4.32
N ASP A 87 -10.86 -23.88 4.66
CA ASP A 87 -11.50 -24.72 5.68
C ASP A 87 -13.00 -24.95 5.43
N LYS A 88 -13.87 -24.40 6.29
CA LYS A 88 -15.34 -24.50 6.23
C LYS A 88 -15.99 -23.12 6.13
N ALA A 89 -15.25 -22.12 5.66
CA ALA A 89 -15.76 -20.76 5.52
C ALA A 89 -16.93 -20.69 4.54
N VAL A 90 -17.93 -19.87 4.84
CA VAL A 90 -19.12 -19.67 4.00
C VAL A 90 -19.32 -18.19 3.71
N ALA A 91 -19.32 -17.81 2.43
CA ALA A 91 -19.76 -16.50 1.96
C ALA A 91 -21.08 -16.62 1.19
N ARG A 92 -22.09 -15.84 1.58
CA ARG A 92 -23.45 -15.93 1.03
C ARG A 92 -24.14 -14.56 0.93
N ASN A 93 -25.38 -14.56 0.46
CA ASN A 93 -26.19 -13.37 0.18
C ASN A 93 -25.47 -12.42 -0.77
N TRP A 94 -25.07 -11.22 -0.34
CA TRP A 94 -24.40 -10.20 -1.15
C TRP A 94 -22.96 -9.92 -0.67
N ALA A 95 -22.37 -10.83 0.11
CA ALA A 95 -21.05 -10.66 0.69
C ALA A 95 -19.96 -10.46 -0.38
N GLN A 96 -19.06 -9.50 -0.17
CA GLN A 96 -17.94 -9.24 -1.07
C GLN A 96 -16.63 -9.45 -0.32
N VAL A 97 -15.78 -10.33 -0.81
CA VAL A 97 -14.44 -10.58 -0.24
C VAL A 97 -13.40 -10.25 -1.29
N GLN A 98 -12.56 -9.25 -0.99
CA GLN A 98 -11.65 -8.61 -1.93
C GLN A 98 -10.28 -8.32 -1.30
N GLY A 99 -9.34 -7.81 -2.09
CA GLY A 99 -7.97 -7.53 -1.67
C GLY A 99 -7.24 -8.75 -1.14
N LYS A 100 -6.27 -8.53 -0.25
CA LYS A 100 -5.49 -9.58 0.42
C LYS A 100 -6.23 -10.12 1.65
N SER A 101 -7.48 -10.54 1.46
CA SER A 101 -8.32 -11.09 2.54
C SER A 101 -8.14 -12.60 2.70
N ARG A 102 -8.23 -13.08 3.94
CA ARG A 102 -8.20 -14.52 4.24
C ARG A 102 -9.33 -14.88 5.20
N ILE A 103 -10.24 -15.72 4.75
CA ILE A 103 -11.35 -16.22 5.56
C ILE A 103 -11.17 -17.72 5.74
N CYS A 104 -11.03 -18.16 6.99
CA CYS A 104 -10.78 -19.57 7.30
C CYS A 104 -11.60 -20.02 8.52
N GLY A 105 -11.37 -21.26 8.96
CA GLY A 105 -12.13 -21.89 10.03
C GLY A 105 -13.61 -22.09 9.71
N GLN A 106 -14.46 -21.92 10.72
CA GLN A 106 -15.92 -21.99 10.62
C GLN A 106 -16.51 -20.57 10.55
N THR A 107 -16.01 -19.75 9.64
CA THR A 107 -16.44 -18.35 9.51
C THR A 107 -17.61 -18.24 8.54
N HIS A 108 -18.68 -17.54 8.95
CA HIS A 108 -19.83 -17.24 8.10
C HIS A 108 -19.87 -15.76 7.79
N ILE A 109 -19.96 -15.40 6.52
CA ILE A 109 -20.07 -14.03 6.04
C ILE A 109 -21.33 -13.95 5.19
N ALA A 110 -22.21 -13.01 5.51
CA ALA A 110 -23.49 -12.87 4.82
C ALA A 110 -23.88 -11.40 4.63
N GLU A 111 -25.15 -11.21 4.25
CA GLU A 111 -25.73 -9.91 3.96
C GLU A 111 -24.90 -9.11 2.95
N ARG A 112 -24.71 -7.81 3.19
CA ARG A 112 -23.93 -6.90 2.34
C ARG A 112 -22.59 -6.57 2.99
N LEU A 113 -21.95 -7.56 3.64
CA LEU A 113 -20.65 -7.34 4.26
C LEU A 113 -19.57 -7.24 3.19
N GLN A 114 -18.74 -6.21 3.29
CA GLN A 114 -17.58 -6.01 2.42
C GLN A 114 -16.32 -6.23 3.24
N ILE A 115 -15.58 -7.28 2.93
CA ILE A 115 -14.32 -7.62 3.57
C ILE A 115 -13.20 -7.38 2.57
N LYS A 116 -12.23 -6.57 2.98
CA LYS A 116 -11.09 -6.20 2.16
C LYS A 116 -9.84 -6.06 3.03
N ASP A 117 -8.77 -6.74 2.64
CA ASP A 117 -7.48 -6.76 3.34
C ASP A 117 -7.57 -7.13 4.83
N LEU A 118 -8.45 -8.08 5.16
CA LEU A 118 -8.67 -8.56 6.52
C LEU A 118 -8.60 -10.08 6.60
N ILE A 119 -8.24 -10.56 7.79
CA ILE A 119 -8.18 -11.97 8.12
C ILE A 119 -9.26 -12.29 9.15
N LEU A 120 -10.19 -13.18 8.80
CA LEU A 120 -11.22 -13.67 9.70
C LEU A 120 -11.01 -15.17 9.94
N LEU A 121 -10.63 -15.51 11.18
CA LEU A 121 -10.30 -16.88 11.57
C LEU A 121 -11.53 -17.67 12.08
N ARG A 122 -12.51 -16.95 12.62
CA ARG A 122 -13.75 -17.51 13.17
C ARG A 122 -14.82 -16.43 13.25
N GLY A 123 -16.08 -16.84 13.41
CA GLY A 123 -17.19 -15.95 13.74
C GLY A 123 -18.37 -16.07 12.78
N ASP A 124 -19.52 -15.60 13.24
CA ASP A 124 -20.75 -15.53 12.44
C ASP A 124 -21.09 -14.06 12.13
N TRP A 125 -20.60 -13.60 10.99
CA TRP A 125 -20.80 -12.25 10.47
C TRP A 125 -22.08 -12.17 9.61
N SER A 126 -23.16 -12.79 10.11
CA SER A 126 -24.50 -12.70 9.52
C SER A 126 -25.50 -11.97 10.43
N ARG A 127 -25.16 -11.75 11.71
CA ARG A 127 -26.04 -11.05 12.66
C ARG A 127 -25.99 -9.54 12.43
N PRO A 128 -27.13 -8.83 12.51
CA PRO A 128 -27.17 -7.38 12.33
C PRO A 128 -26.25 -6.59 13.28
N GLU A 129 -26.12 -7.03 14.53
CA GLU A 129 -25.27 -6.42 15.55
C GLU A 129 -23.77 -6.53 15.19
N ASP A 130 -23.32 -7.71 14.78
CA ASP A 130 -21.93 -7.96 14.38
C ASP A 130 -21.57 -7.21 13.09
N ILE A 131 -22.49 -7.15 12.13
CA ILE A 131 -22.33 -6.38 10.90
C ILE A 131 -22.22 -4.88 11.20
N LYS A 132 -23.05 -4.35 12.11
CA LYS A 132 -22.99 -2.95 12.53
C LYS A 132 -21.65 -2.66 13.21
N ALA A 133 -21.23 -3.48 14.17
CA ALA A 133 -19.95 -3.32 14.85
C ALA A 133 -18.77 -3.37 13.88
N TYR A 134 -18.78 -4.30 12.91
CA TYR A 134 -17.76 -4.36 11.86
C TYR A 134 -17.72 -3.09 11.00
N ARG A 135 -18.88 -2.56 10.59
CA ARG A 135 -18.94 -1.33 9.78
C ARG A 135 -18.40 -0.13 10.53
N GLU A 136 -18.79 0.03 11.80
CA GLU A 136 -18.28 1.11 12.66
C GLU A 136 -16.77 1.00 12.87
N PHE A 137 -16.27 -0.21 13.14
CA PHE A 137 -14.84 -0.48 13.25
C PHE A 137 -14.09 -0.16 11.94
N SER A 138 -14.59 -0.62 10.80
CA SER A 138 -14.00 -0.39 9.49
C SER A 138 -13.95 1.12 9.16
N LEU A 139 -15.01 1.86 9.44
CA LEU A 139 -15.05 3.31 9.25
C LEU A 139 -14.05 4.03 10.15
N LEU A 140 -13.96 3.63 11.42
CA LEU A 140 -13.00 4.21 12.37
C LEU A 140 -11.55 3.91 11.95
N SER A 141 -11.25 2.66 11.59
CA SER A 141 -9.93 2.25 11.10
C SER A 141 -9.52 3.04 9.85
N ASN A 142 -10.44 3.22 8.89
CA ASN A 142 -10.17 4.01 7.69
C ASN A 142 -9.87 5.49 8.02
N ARG A 143 -10.61 6.09 8.96
CA ARG A 143 -10.33 7.45 9.43
C ARG A 143 -8.93 7.57 10.03
N TYR A 144 -8.52 6.62 10.87
CA TYR A 144 -7.16 6.61 11.45
C TYR A 144 -6.07 6.46 10.39
N VAL A 145 -6.23 5.56 9.42
CA VAL A 145 -5.25 5.36 8.35
C VAL A 145 -5.11 6.64 7.51
N ARG A 146 -6.23 7.30 7.17
CA ARG A 146 -6.23 8.57 6.44
C ARG A 146 -5.56 9.67 7.23
N ALA A 147 -5.94 9.89 8.50
CA ALA A 147 -5.33 10.92 9.33
C ALA A 147 -3.81 10.76 9.47
N ASN A 148 -3.33 9.52 9.64
CA ASN A 148 -1.90 9.25 9.68
C ASN A 148 -1.21 9.49 8.33
N ALA A 149 -1.84 9.09 7.22
CA ALA A 149 -1.35 9.38 5.88
C ALA A 149 -1.26 10.89 5.62
N SER A 150 -2.29 11.68 5.98
CA SER A 150 -2.28 13.15 5.87
C SER A 150 -1.11 13.75 6.64
N ARG A 151 -0.89 13.27 7.88
CA ARG A 151 0.22 13.74 8.73
C ARG A 151 1.59 13.44 8.09
N LEU A 152 1.79 12.24 7.56
CA LEU A 152 3.03 11.86 6.87
C LEU A 152 3.23 12.67 5.58
N ALA A 153 2.16 12.93 4.84
CA ALA A 153 2.22 13.74 3.64
C ALA A 153 2.56 15.21 3.95
N ARG A 154 2.00 15.79 5.02
CA ARG A 154 2.41 17.13 5.50
C ARG A 154 3.89 17.17 5.87
N LEU A 155 4.39 16.15 6.57
CA LEU A 155 5.81 16.06 6.92
C LEU A 155 6.69 15.93 5.66
N ALA A 156 6.29 15.14 4.68
CA ALA A 156 7.02 15.05 3.41
C ALA A 156 6.98 16.38 2.64
N MET A 157 5.88 17.13 2.71
CA MET A 157 5.74 18.39 2.00
C MET A 157 6.67 19.50 2.50
N THR A 158 7.18 19.44 3.74
CA THR A 158 8.22 20.37 4.20
C THR A 158 9.46 20.25 3.30
N HIS A 159 9.82 19.03 2.90
CA HIS A 159 10.94 18.75 1.99
C HIS A 159 10.65 19.10 0.54
N LEU A 160 9.41 19.40 0.15
CA LEU A 160 9.04 19.64 -1.25
C LEU A 160 8.92 21.12 -1.62
N GLN A 161 9.21 22.00 -0.67
CA GLN A 161 9.24 23.44 -0.90
C GLN A 161 10.61 23.89 -1.43
N SER A 162 10.63 25.08 -2.03
CA SER A 162 11.87 25.79 -2.38
C SER A 162 12.81 25.03 -3.34
N ASP A 163 12.28 24.29 -4.33
CA ASP A 163 13.10 23.55 -5.31
C ASP A 163 14.09 24.44 -6.05
N GLU A 164 13.69 25.66 -6.42
CA GLU A 164 14.55 26.63 -7.09
C GLU A 164 15.73 27.05 -6.21
N ALA A 165 15.49 27.32 -4.93
CA ALA A 165 16.53 27.68 -3.98
C ALA A 165 17.52 26.52 -3.75
N LEU A 166 17.02 25.28 -3.60
CA LEU A 166 17.89 24.10 -3.49
C LEU A 166 18.71 23.87 -4.78
N MET A 167 18.12 24.12 -5.95
CA MET A 167 18.82 24.06 -7.23
C MET A 167 19.93 25.11 -7.33
N GLN A 168 19.66 26.35 -6.94
CA GLN A 168 20.64 27.43 -6.91
C GLN A 168 21.78 27.12 -5.92
N TRP A 169 21.44 26.61 -4.74
CA TRP A 169 22.42 26.15 -3.75
C TRP A 169 23.33 25.05 -4.31
N HIS A 170 22.73 24.06 -4.98
CA HIS A 170 23.49 22.98 -5.63
C HIS A 170 24.44 23.52 -6.70
N GLN A 171 24.00 24.48 -7.51
CA GLN A 171 24.82 25.09 -8.55
C GLN A 171 26.00 25.88 -7.95
N ASN A 172 25.76 26.63 -6.86
CA ASN A 172 26.81 27.34 -6.14
C ASN A 172 27.87 26.37 -5.61
N LEU A 173 27.45 25.26 -5.02
CA LEU A 173 28.36 24.22 -4.53
C LEU A 173 29.16 23.58 -5.68
N GLN A 174 28.52 23.32 -6.82
CA GLN A 174 29.20 22.81 -8.02
C GLN A 174 30.25 23.78 -8.57
N ASN A 175 29.95 25.07 -8.60
CA ASN A 175 30.86 26.10 -9.09
C ASN A 175 32.07 26.33 -8.15
N MET A 176 31.97 25.90 -6.90
CA MET A 176 33.03 26.02 -5.91
C MET A 176 34.15 24.99 -6.14
N LEU A 177 35.06 25.24 -7.08
CA LEU A 177 36.14 24.30 -7.39
C LEU A 177 37.19 24.23 -6.26
N PRO A 178 37.65 23.02 -5.87
CA PRO A 178 38.72 22.86 -4.89
C PRO A 178 39.99 23.63 -5.27
N GLN A 179 40.56 24.36 -4.31
CA GLN A 179 41.80 25.12 -4.50
C GLN A 179 43.00 24.39 -3.88
N ALA A 180 44.22 24.73 -4.31
CA ALA A 180 45.44 24.06 -3.86
C ALA A 180 45.70 24.16 -2.33
N ASN A 181 45.11 25.14 -1.66
CA ASN A 181 45.20 25.34 -0.21
C ASN A 181 44.09 24.61 0.58
N TRP A 182 43.19 23.88 -0.08
CA TRP A 182 42.16 23.11 0.61
C TRP A 182 42.74 21.85 1.24
N THR A 183 42.25 21.51 2.43
CA THR A 183 42.57 20.23 3.07
C THR A 183 41.76 19.09 2.46
N HIS A 184 42.25 17.85 2.62
CA HIS A 184 41.50 16.66 2.20
C HIS A 184 40.07 16.63 2.77
N ASN A 185 39.90 17.00 4.04
CA ASN A 185 38.58 17.06 4.69
C ASN A 185 37.65 18.10 4.05
N GLN A 186 38.19 19.21 3.53
CA GLN A 186 37.39 20.21 2.84
C GLN A 186 36.90 19.73 1.48
N VAL A 187 37.77 19.06 0.72
CA VAL A 187 37.39 18.44 -0.56
C VAL A 187 36.34 17.35 -0.34
N ALA A 188 36.55 16.49 0.67
CA ALA A 188 35.64 15.40 1.00
C ALA A 188 34.26 15.90 1.45
N ALA A 189 34.20 16.91 2.34
CA ALA A 189 32.95 17.49 2.79
C ALA A 189 32.13 18.09 1.64
N ARG A 190 32.78 18.82 0.72
CA ARG A 190 32.10 19.33 -0.47
C ARG A 190 31.55 18.20 -1.34
N ALA A 191 32.35 17.16 -1.59
CA ALA A 191 31.92 16.03 -2.41
C ALA A 191 30.71 15.31 -1.77
N GLN A 192 30.74 15.10 -0.45
CA GLN A 192 29.62 14.54 0.29
C GLN A 192 28.36 15.41 0.15
N CYS A 193 28.45 16.72 0.35
CA CYS A 193 27.31 17.63 0.17
C CYS A 193 26.71 17.55 -1.25
N LEU A 194 27.55 17.44 -2.28
CA LEU A 194 27.07 17.29 -3.66
C LEU A 194 26.29 15.99 -3.86
N GLU A 195 26.78 14.87 -3.31
CA GLU A 195 26.07 13.59 -3.37
C GLU A 195 24.79 13.60 -2.53
N SER A 196 24.82 14.15 -1.32
CA SER A 196 23.64 14.26 -0.47
C SER A 196 22.54 15.10 -1.11
N VAL A 197 22.87 16.20 -1.80
CA VAL A 197 21.86 16.98 -2.54
C VAL A 197 21.32 16.25 -3.76
N LYS A 198 22.14 15.46 -4.46
CA LYS A 198 21.63 14.61 -5.55
C LYS A 198 20.63 13.58 -5.02
N ALA A 199 20.95 12.92 -3.91
CA ALA A 199 20.05 11.98 -3.25
C ALA A 199 18.76 12.66 -2.76
N LEU A 200 18.88 13.85 -2.16
CA LEU A 200 17.71 14.62 -1.69
C LEU A 200 16.78 14.99 -2.85
N LYS A 201 17.33 15.39 -4.00
CA LYS A 201 16.54 15.67 -5.21
C LYS A 201 15.80 14.41 -5.71
N TYR A 202 16.46 13.25 -5.67
CA TYR A 202 15.82 11.99 -6.02
C TYR A 202 14.65 11.68 -5.08
N ASP A 203 14.86 11.77 -3.76
CA ASP A 203 13.82 11.53 -2.77
C ASP A 203 12.64 12.49 -2.95
N ARG A 204 12.89 13.78 -3.22
CA ARG A 204 11.83 14.76 -3.51
C ARG A 204 10.94 14.34 -4.69
N VAL A 205 11.53 13.80 -5.77
CA VAL A 205 10.78 13.29 -6.93
C VAL A 205 9.92 12.09 -6.54
N GLU A 206 10.48 11.14 -5.80
CA GLU A 206 9.74 9.94 -5.38
C GLU A 206 8.64 10.27 -4.36
N MET A 207 8.88 11.17 -3.41
CA MET A 207 7.85 11.67 -2.49
C MET A 207 6.66 12.26 -3.25
N ARG A 208 6.89 13.09 -4.27
CA ARG A 208 5.80 13.66 -5.10
C ARG A 208 4.97 12.57 -5.76
N LYS A 209 5.61 11.54 -6.34
CA LYS A 209 4.91 10.40 -6.95
C LYS A 209 4.06 9.64 -5.94
N VAL A 210 4.62 9.35 -4.76
CA VAL A 210 3.89 8.63 -3.70
C VAL A 210 2.71 9.44 -3.18
N ILE A 211 2.88 10.74 -2.93
CA ILE A 211 1.78 11.63 -2.50
C ILE A 211 0.66 11.66 -3.55
N GLU A 212 0.99 11.72 -4.83
CA GLU A 212 -0.01 11.70 -5.90
C GLU A 212 -0.75 10.37 -5.98
N GLN A 213 -0.05 9.25 -5.81
CA GLN A 213 -0.69 7.93 -5.69
C GLN A 213 -1.61 7.86 -4.47
N MET A 214 -1.21 8.43 -3.32
CA MET A 214 -2.05 8.49 -2.13
C MET A 214 -3.35 9.25 -2.39
N ARG A 215 -3.28 10.39 -3.11
CA ARG A 215 -4.45 11.18 -3.51
C ARG A 215 -5.42 10.38 -4.38
N GLY A 216 -4.92 9.64 -5.36
CA GLY A 216 -5.74 8.79 -6.23
C GLY A 216 -6.44 7.62 -5.52
N HIS A 217 -6.06 7.31 -4.28
CA HIS A 217 -6.63 6.21 -3.49
C HIS A 217 -7.49 6.67 -2.30
N LEU A 218 -7.83 7.97 -2.20
CA LEU A 218 -8.66 8.50 -1.12
C LEU A 218 -10.05 7.82 -1.07
N ASP A 219 -10.70 7.62 -2.21
CA ASP A 219 -12.13 7.26 -2.25
C ASP A 219 -12.42 5.75 -2.23
N LEU A 220 -11.41 4.91 -2.48
CA LEU A 220 -11.65 3.53 -2.91
C LEU A 220 -11.49 2.45 -1.82
N ALA A 221 -11.61 2.83 -0.54
CA ALA A 221 -11.49 1.89 0.59
C ALA A 221 -10.23 0.99 0.51
N TYR A 222 -9.10 1.50 0.02
CA TYR A 222 -7.82 0.78 -0.03
C TYR A 222 -6.92 1.11 1.17
N GLY A 223 -7.40 0.78 2.37
CA GLY A 223 -6.61 1.01 3.59
C GLY A 223 -5.26 0.27 3.60
N SER A 224 -5.13 -0.85 2.89
CA SER A 224 -3.84 -1.56 2.71
C SER A 224 -2.86 -0.80 1.81
N VAL A 225 -3.31 -0.35 0.63
CA VAL A 225 -2.50 0.43 -0.32
C VAL A 225 -2.06 1.73 0.32
N LEU A 226 -2.97 2.45 0.98
CA LEU A 226 -2.64 3.70 1.66
C LEU A 226 -1.63 3.48 2.80
N ARG A 227 -1.72 2.35 3.54
CA ARG A 227 -0.72 1.96 4.53
C ARG A 227 0.65 1.70 3.89
N GLU A 228 0.70 1.06 2.73
CA GLU A 228 1.98 0.77 2.06
C GLU A 228 2.63 2.03 1.50
N LEU A 229 1.85 2.88 0.82
CA LEU A 229 2.31 4.20 0.37
C LEU A 229 2.78 5.05 1.56
N SER A 230 2.11 4.96 2.72
CA SER A 230 2.54 5.67 3.93
C SER A 230 3.91 5.20 4.42
N LYS A 231 4.22 3.90 4.32
CA LYS A 231 5.55 3.38 4.67
C LYS A 231 6.62 3.87 3.71
N GLN A 232 6.35 3.83 2.40
CA GLN A 232 7.27 4.33 1.38
C GLN A 232 7.57 5.81 1.61
N LEU A 233 6.51 6.62 1.80
CA LEU A 233 6.65 8.04 2.06
C LEU A 233 7.47 8.30 3.34
N ALA A 234 7.16 7.61 4.43
CA ALA A 234 7.92 7.72 5.67
C ALA A 234 9.41 7.36 5.49
N SER A 235 9.72 6.36 4.65
CA SER A 235 11.10 5.99 4.33
C SER A 235 11.84 7.10 3.61
N TYR A 236 11.24 7.68 2.57
CA TYR A 236 11.83 8.81 1.84
C TYR A 236 11.99 10.02 2.74
N THR A 237 10.96 10.37 3.52
CA THR A 237 11.00 11.52 4.43
C THR A 237 12.13 11.38 5.45
N LYS A 238 12.27 10.20 6.05
CA LYS A 238 13.36 9.91 6.99
C LYS A 238 14.74 10.01 6.32
N HIS A 239 14.89 9.52 5.09
CA HIS A 239 16.15 9.62 4.35
C HIS A 239 16.47 11.09 4.05
N ALA A 240 15.49 11.87 3.61
CA ALA A 240 15.65 13.30 3.38
C ALA A 240 16.03 14.07 4.66
N ASP A 241 15.42 13.76 5.81
CA ASP A 241 15.80 14.35 7.10
C ASP A 241 17.29 14.11 7.41
N LEU A 242 17.77 12.86 7.24
CA LEU A 242 19.17 12.50 7.44
C LEU A 242 20.11 13.24 6.49
N LEU A 243 19.73 13.36 5.21
CA LEU A 243 20.52 14.08 4.21
C LEU A 243 20.63 15.57 4.54
N VAL A 244 19.54 16.17 5.01
CA VAL A 244 19.52 17.57 5.45
C VAL A 244 20.41 17.76 6.68
N ASP A 245 20.35 16.86 7.65
CA ASP A 245 21.22 16.88 8.83
C ASP A 245 22.70 16.73 8.46
N ASP A 246 23.03 15.80 7.56
CA ASP A 246 24.41 15.59 7.09
C ASP A 246 24.98 16.84 6.41
N ILE A 247 24.20 17.48 5.52
CA ILE A 247 24.61 18.71 4.85
C ILE A 247 24.77 19.85 5.86
N ALA A 248 23.82 20.00 6.78
CA ALA A 248 23.86 21.01 7.84
C ALA A 248 25.12 20.87 8.71
N LEU A 249 25.45 19.65 9.14
CA LEU A 249 26.66 19.37 9.91
C LEU A 249 27.93 19.66 9.10
N ALA A 250 27.94 19.30 7.82
CA ALA A 250 29.07 19.60 6.94
C ALA A 250 29.32 21.11 6.81
N ILE A 251 28.25 21.92 6.70
CA ILE A 251 28.35 23.39 6.71
C ILE A 251 28.92 23.89 8.04
N ARG A 252 28.33 23.46 9.17
CA ARG A 252 28.72 23.88 10.53
C ARG A 252 30.21 23.68 10.81
N TYR A 253 30.76 22.53 10.43
CA TYR A 253 32.14 22.15 10.76
C TYR A 253 33.15 22.49 9.67
N ASN A 254 32.72 23.11 8.55
CA ASN A 254 33.60 23.45 7.45
C ASN A 254 33.52 24.93 7.07
N ARG A 255 34.49 25.70 7.57
CA ARG A 255 34.62 27.15 7.32
C ARG A 255 34.66 27.55 5.85
N VAL A 256 35.05 26.65 4.94
CA VAL A 256 35.07 26.94 3.50
C VAL A 256 33.65 26.95 2.96
N LEU A 257 32.80 26.01 3.39
CA LEU A 257 31.38 25.96 3.04
C LEU A 257 30.60 27.12 3.66
N ASP A 258 30.85 27.41 4.94
CA ASP A 258 30.25 28.53 5.68
C ASP A 258 30.55 29.90 5.02
N LYS A 259 31.83 30.17 4.69
CA LYS A 259 32.26 31.41 4.02
C LYS A 259 31.76 31.58 2.59
N ALA A 260 31.15 30.57 1.99
CA ALA A 260 30.48 30.70 0.70
C ALA A 260 29.09 31.38 0.81
N GLY A 261 28.73 31.88 2.00
CA GLY A 261 27.46 32.58 2.25
C GLY A 261 26.34 31.62 2.62
N LEU A 262 26.67 30.49 3.25
CA LEU A 262 25.74 29.41 3.57
C LEU A 262 25.73 29.20 5.08
N ASP A 263 24.75 29.79 5.75
CA ASP A 263 24.46 29.49 7.15
C ASP A 263 23.71 28.15 7.26
N GLU A 264 23.98 27.39 8.32
CA GLU A 264 23.30 26.12 8.55
C GLU A 264 21.80 26.31 8.79
N GLY A 265 21.42 27.33 9.57
CA GLY A 265 20.03 27.66 9.85
C GLY A 265 19.29 28.04 8.58
N ASP A 266 19.90 28.89 7.75
CA ASP A 266 19.35 29.25 6.44
C ASP A 266 19.15 28.03 5.54
N PHE A 267 20.12 27.10 5.50
CA PHE A 267 19.98 25.85 4.74
C PHE A 267 18.84 24.98 5.26
N ARG A 268 18.73 24.79 6.59
CA ARG A 268 17.64 24.01 7.20
C ARG A 268 16.28 24.63 6.92
N LEU A 269 16.15 25.95 7.06
CA LEU A 269 14.92 26.69 6.75
C LEU A 269 14.54 26.57 5.27
N MET A 270 15.52 26.57 4.37
CA MET A 270 15.29 26.38 2.94
C MET A 270 14.89 24.93 2.59
N ALA A 271 15.55 23.94 3.20
CA ALA A 271 15.39 22.54 2.84
C ALA A 271 14.14 21.89 3.48
N THR A 272 13.81 22.28 4.70
CA THR A 272 12.67 21.78 5.49
C THR A 272 11.90 22.92 6.18
N PRO A 273 11.35 23.89 5.42
CA PRO A 273 10.49 24.93 5.98
C PRO A 273 9.23 24.35 6.63
N GLU A 274 8.59 25.14 7.48
CA GLU A 274 7.28 24.79 8.02
C GLU A 274 6.25 24.63 6.89
N TYR A 275 5.46 23.56 6.97
CA TYR A 275 4.35 23.34 6.05
C TYR A 275 3.14 24.19 6.46
N ASN A 276 2.79 25.18 5.65
CA ASN A 276 1.66 26.08 5.86
C ASN A 276 0.53 25.89 4.82
N GLY A 277 0.47 24.73 4.17
CA GLY A 277 -0.57 24.42 3.17
C GLY A 277 -1.82 23.79 3.78
N PRO A 278 -2.88 23.58 2.96
CA PRO A 278 -4.10 22.91 3.39
C PRO A 278 -3.84 21.44 3.75
N ASP A 279 -4.84 20.78 4.35
CA ASP A 279 -4.76 19.35 4.59
C ASP A 279 -4.62 18.55 3.30
N VAL A 280 -3.72 17.57 3.32
CA VAL A 280 -3.21 16.94 2.10
C VAL A 280 -4.13 15.85 1.58
N LEU A 281 -4.77 15.11 2.50
CA LEU A 281 -5.61 13.94 2.21
C LEU A 281 -6.93 13.99 3.00
N ASP A 282 -7.46 15.18 3.28
CA ASP A 282 -8.75 15.30 3.94
C ASP A 282 -9.90 15.04 2.96
N ALA A 283 -10.90 14.32 3.47
CA ALA A 283 -12.11 13.95 2.74
C ALA A 283 -13.26 14.94 2.99
N ASP A 284 -13.06 15.99 3.78
CA ASP A 284 -14.14 16.89 4.22
C ASP A 284 -14.01 18.26 3.54
N THR A 285 -14.28 18.28 2.24
CA THR A 285 -14.99 19.40 1.60
C THR A 285 -16.08 18.83 0.71
N GLU A 286 -17.11 18.25 1.33
CA GLU A 286 -18.54 18.39 1.01
C GLU A 286 -19.42 17.55 1.97
#